data_AF-A0A7S1QI45-F1
#
_entry.id   AF-A0A7S1QI45-F1
#
_cell.length_a   1.000
_cell.length_b   1.000
_cell.length_c   1.000
_cell.angle_alpha   90.00
_cell.angle_beta   90.00
_cell.angle_gamma   90.00
#
_symmetry.space_group_name_H-M   'P 1'
#
loop_
_entity.id
_entity.type
_entity.pdbx_description
1 polymer ?
#
loop_
_entity_poly.entity_id
_entity_poly.type
_entity_poly.pdbx_seq_one_letter_code
_entity_poly.pdbx_strand_id
1 'polypeptide(L)'
;PLWRPAPKPDPPEPKPPDYSSINDKEFDLRVVGQKVPVLELGKASVFWESASWLLQTTTGSDGKADGLYEYVHDEETLRQCRRLGLATEEVFIARLTSAALKDVKAVGTTGKRSTMVALSLALLIQGRIDAQRVLKLVHDFDRDMEDSLRMLLQLPNKRARCSIAQPPLPAHSEGGPSSGSWRRPSRSESWRRPSRS
;
A
#
# COMPACT_ATOMS: atom_id res chain seq x y z
N PRO A 1 -74.85 4.26 -9.31
CA PRO A 1 -73.56 4.96 -9.13
C PRO A 1 -72.47 3.99 -8.64
N LEU A 2 -71.55 3.61 -9.54
CA LEU A 2 -70.45 2.69 -9.23
C LEU A 2 -69.33 3.46 -8.50
N TRP A 3 -69.17 3.19 -7.21
CA TRP A 3 -68.07 3.69 -6.40
C TRP A 3 -66.75 3.10 -6.91
N ARG A 4 -65.83 3.95 -7.40
CA ARG A 4 -64.45 3.54 -7.70
C ARG A 4 -63.54 3.97 -6.55
N PRO A 5 -62.75 3.06 -5.98
CA PRO A 5 -61.75 3.43 -4.98
C PRO A 5 -60.68 4.34 -5.60
N ALA A 6 -60.25 5.34 -4.84
CA ALA A 6 -59.21 6.27 -5.25
C ALA A 6 -57.88 5.52 -5.52
N PRO A 7 -57.12 5.93 -6.55
CA PRO A 7 -55.81 5.34 -6.83
C PRO A 7 -54.89 5.53 -5.63
N LYS A 8 -54.14 4.48 -5.28
CA LYS A 8 -53.13 4.55 -4.22
C LYS A 8 -52.02 5.50 -4.68
N PRO A 9 -51.53 6.40 -3.80
CA PRO A 9 -50.40 7.25 -4.12
C PRO A 9 -49.19 6.38 -4.45
N ASP A 10 -48.46 6.75 -5.50
CA ASP A 10 -47.24 6.07 -5.88
C ASP A 10 -46.23 6.12 -4.72
N PRO A 11 -45.49 5.03 -4.47
CA PRO A 11 -44.44 5.04 -3.47
C PRO A 11 -43.44 6.15 -3.79
N PRO A 12 -42.94 6.88 -2.76
CA PRO A 12 -42.02 7.98 -2.98
C PRO A 12 -40.80 7.49 -3.74
N GLU A 13 -40.47 8.19 -4.83
CA GLU A 13 -39.29 7.93 -5.65
C GLU A 13 -38.05 7.95 -4.73
N PRO A 14 -37.19 6.91 -4.78
CA PRO A 14 -36.02 6.87 -3.93
C PRO A 14 -35.16 8.09 -4.22
N LYS A 15 -35.00 8.97 -3.21
CA LYS A 15 -34.14 10.15 -3.33
C LYS A 15 -32.73 9.68 -3.72
N PRO A 16 -32.10 10.27 -4.74
CA PRO A 16 -30.71 9.97 -5.05
C PRO A 16 -29.88 10.22 -3.79
N PRO A 17 -28.97 9.30 -3.43
CA PRO A 17 -28.10 9.48 -2.27
C PRO A 17 -27.39 10.84 -2.35
N ASP A 18 -27.45 11.59 -1.25
CA ASP A 18 -26.79 12.88 -1.13
C ASP A 18 -25.27 12.66 -1.02
N TYR A 19 -24.57 12.79 -2.16
CA TYR A 19 -23.12 12.59 -2.25
C TYR A 19 -22.32 13.82 -1.81
N SER A 20 -22.97 14.93 -1.42
CA SER A 20 -22.30 16.21 -1.15
C SER A 20 -21.54 16.28 0.19
N SER A 21 -21.58 15.21 0.99
CA SER A 21 -20.93 15.14 2.31
C SER A 21 -19.80 14.10 2.42
N ILE A 22 -19.42 13.47 1.30
CA ILE A 22 -18.36 12.45 1.28
C ILE A 22 -17.05 13.15 0.91
N ASN A 23 -16.20 13.42 1.91
CA ASN A 23 -14.84 13.94 1.76
C ASN A 23 -14.23 13.71 0.37
N ASP A 24 -14.00 14.80 -0.36
CA ASP A 24 -13.57 14.91 -1.77
C ASP A 24 -12.18 14.33 -2.09
N LYS A 25 -11.66 13.40 -1.28
CA LYS A 25 -10.37 12.76 -1.55
C LYS A 25 -10.61 11.45 -2.26
N GLU A 26 -10.49 11.51 -3.58
CA GLU A 26 -10.46 10.33 -4.43
C GLU A 26 -9.40 9.32 -3.94
N PHE A 27 -8.22 9.82 -3.58
CA PHE A 27 -7.15 9.07 -2.94
C PHE A 27 -6.17 9.99 -2.18
N ASP A 28 -5.43 9.45 -1.21
CA ASP A 28 -4.25 10.10 -0.61
C ASP A 28 -3.05 9.16 -0.69
N LEU A 29 -2.01 9.60 -1.39
CA LEU A 29 -0.75 8.88 -1.51
C LEU A 29 0.32 9.54 -0.65
N ARG A 30 0.91 8.74 0.23
CA ARG A 30 2.11 9.07 1.01
C ARG A 30 3.19 8.03 0.71
N VAL A 31 4.44 8.36 1.00
CA VAL A 31 5.56 7.41 0.89
C VAL A 31 6.26 7.38 2.24
N VAL A 32 6.36 6.19 2.83
CA VAL A 32 7.16 5.97 4.04
C VAL A 32 8.52 5.40 3.66
N GLY A 33 9.55 5.86 4.38
CA GLY A 33 10.93 5.56 4.07
C GLY A 33 11.31 6.16 2.72
N GLN A 34 11.95 5.35 1.87
CA GLN A 34 12.35 5.78 0.53
C GLN A 34 11.46 5.20 -0.60
N LYS A 35 10.70 4.13 -0.35
CA LYS A 35 10.17 3.28 -1.42
C LYS A 35 8.82 2.62 -1.15
N VAL A 36 8.23 2.80 0.04
CA VAL A 36 6.99 2.10 0.42
C VAL A 36 5.82 3.07 0.31
N PRO A 37 4.99 2.96 -0.72
CA PRO A 37 3.79 3.79 -0.82
C PRO A 37 2.76 3.38 0.23
N VAL A 38 2.09 4.38 0.80
CA VAL A 38 0.95 4.27 1.69
C VAL A 38 -0.23 4.93 0.99
N LEU A 39 -1.25 4.15 0.67
CA LEU A 39 -2.39 4.60 -0.12
C LEU A 39 -3.68 4.48 0.68
N GLU A 40 -4.35 5.61 0.83
CA GLU A 40 -5.76 5.68 1.18
C GLU A 40 -6.57 5.81 -0.11
N LEU A 41 -7.51 4.88 -0.34
CA LEU A 41 -8.31 4.84 -1.56
C LEU A 41 -9.79 5.07 -1.24
N GLY A 42 -10.38 6.11 -1.83
CA GLY A 42 -11.81 6.39 -1.74
C GLY A 42 -12.63 5.46 -2.63
N LYS A 43 -13.87 5.15 -2.21
CA LYS A 43 -14.79 4.29 -2.98
C LYS A 43 -15.23 4.91 -4.30
N ALA A 44 -15.18 6.23 -4.40
CA ALA A 44 -15.47 6.97 -5.62
C ALA A 44 -14.28 7.02 -6.60
N SER A 45 -13.12 6.47 -6.23
CA SER A 45 -11.95 6.49 -7.12
C SER A 45 -12.12 5.59 -8.32
N VAL A 46 -11.58 6.04 -9.46
CA VAL A 46 -11.47 5.23 -10.69
C VAL A 46 -10.69 3.94 -10.48
N PHE A 47 -9.78 3.89 -9.49
CA PHE A 47 -9.02 2.68 -9.18
C PHE A 47 -9.80 1.65 -8.36
N TRP A 48 -10.94 2.02 -7.77
CA TRP A 48 -11.64 1.17 -6.80
C TRP A 48 -12.11 -0.16 -7.42
N GLU A 49 -12.72 -0.11 -8.60
CA GLU A 49 -13.15 -1.32 -9.32
C GLU A 49 -12.02 -1.96 -10.14
N SER A 50 -11.01 -1.17 -10.52
CA SER A 50 -9.90 -1.61 -11.39
C SER A 50 -8.65 -2.08 -10.63
N ALA A 51 -8.69 -2.14 -9.29
CA ALA A 51 -7.55 -2.45 -8.43
C ALA A 51 -6.89 -3.81 -8.74
N SER A 52 -7.70 -4.86 -8.89
CA SER A 52 -7.22 -6.21 -9.22
C SER A 52 -6.55 -6.26 -10.59
N TRP A 53 -7.21 -5.65 -11.59
CA TRP A 53 -6.72 -5.59 -12.96
C TRP A 53 -5.37 -4.84 -13.02
N LEU A 54 -5.28 -3.68 -12.37
CA LEU A 54 -4.04 -2.90 -12.34
C LEU A 54 -2.87 -3.69 -11.75
N LEU A 55 -3.10 -4.43 -10.65
CA LEU A 55 -2.07 -5.28 -10.05
C LEU A 55 -1.66 -6.43 -10.96
N GLN A 56 -2.63 -7.11 -11.60
CA GLN A 56 -2.37 -8.19 -12.54
C GLN A 56 -1.57 -7.69 -13.75
N THR A 57 -1.97 -6.55 -14.34
CA THR A 57 -1.29 -5.94 -15.47
C THR A 57 0.12 -5.49 -15.13
N THR A 58 0.32 -4.86 -13.97
CA THR A 58 1.65 -4.39 -13.54
C THR A 58 2.60 -5.51 -13.14
N THR A 59 2.07 -6.63 -12.64
CA THR A 59 2.87 -7.83 -12.35
C THR A 59 3.05 -8.75 -13.55
N GLY A 60 2.33 -8.52 -14.64
CA GLY A 60 2.31 -9.39 -15.82
C GLY A 60 1.76 -10.78 -15.52
N SER A 61 0.78 -10.88 -14.61
CA SER A 61 0.20 -12.15 -14.18
C SER A 61 -1.27 -12.29 -14.60
N ASP A 62 -1.61 -13.44 -15.16
CA ASP A 62 -3.00 -13.84 -15.44
C ASP A 62 -3.68 -14.54 -14.25
N GLY A 63 -2.96 -14.72 -13.14
CA GLY A 63 -3.47 -15.35 -11.92
C GLY A 63 -4.40 -14.42 -11.12
N LYS A 64 -5.11 -14.97 -10.13
CA LYS A 64 -5.96 -14.17 -9.23
C LYS A 64 -5.12 -13.13 -8.47
N ALA A 65 -5.55 -11.87 -8.47
CA ALA A 65 -4.84 -10.76 -7.83
C ALA A 65 -4.49 -11.04 -6.35
N ASP A 66 -5.39 -11.65 -5.59
CA ASP A 66 -5.16 -12.02 -4.18
C ASP A 66 -4.02 -13.04 -3.98
N GLY A 67 -3.61 -13.78 -5.01
CA GLY A 67 -2.46 -14.70 -4.95
C GLY A 67 -1.12 -14.03 -5.25
N LEU A 68 -1.13 -12.78 -5.71
CA LEU A 68 0.08 -12.04 -6.12
C LEU A 68 0.79 -11.37 -4.96
N TYR A 69 0.14 -11.27 -3.80
CA TYR A 69 0.67 -10.63 -2.62
C TYR A 69 0.29 -11.38 -1.34
N GLU A 70 1.04 -11.13 -0.29
CA GLU A 70 0.75 -11.62 1.05
C GLU A 70 0.91 -10.50 2.06
N TYR A 71 0.12 -10.54 3.13
CA TYR A 71 0.26 -9.61 4.25
C TYR A 71 1.47 -10.00 5.09
N VAL A 72 2.23 -9.00 5.50
CA VAL A 72 3.45 -9.20 6.29
C VAL A 72 3.47 -8.28 7.49
N HIS A 73 4.12 -8.75 8.55
CA HIS A 73 4.38 -7.94 9.73
C HIS A 73 5.74 -7.25 9.57
N ASP A 74 5.75 -5.92 9.48
CA ASP A 74 6.95 -5.11 9.34
C ASP A 74 6.92 -3.94 10.33
N GLU A 75 7.57 -4.13 11.47
CA GLU A 75 7.62 -3.16 12.56
C GLU A 75 8.21 -1.80 12.17
N GLU A 76 9.14 -1.76 11.22
CA GLU A 76 9.71 -0.48 10.79
C GLU A 76 8.71 0.29 9.94
N THR A 77 8.06 -0.38 8.99
CA THR A 77 6.99 0.24 8.19
C THR A 77 5.82 0.68 9.08
N LEU A 78 5.40 -0.15 10.04
CA LEU A 78 4.37 0.21 11.02
C LEU A 78 4.75 1.46 11.83
N ARG A 79 5.98 1.53 12.35
CA ARG A 79 6.48 2.70 13.09
C ARG A 79 6.42 3.97 12.24
N GLN A 80 6.75 3.88 10.96
CA GLN A 80 6.67 5.03 10.05
C GLN A 80 5.22 5.42 9.73
N CYS A 81 4.31 4.46 9.55
CA CYS A 81 2.88 4.74 9.41
C CYS A 81 2.30 5.43 10.64
N ARG A 82 2.68 5.01 11.86
CA ARG A 82 2.27 5.68 13.10
C ARG A 82 2.73 7.13 13.17
N ARG A 83 3.93 7.45 12.66
CA ARG A 83 4.42 8.84 12.56
C ARG A 83 3.59 9.69 11.58
N LEU A 84 2.88 9.06 10.65
CA LEU A 84 1.91 9.72 9.77
C LEU A 84 0.52 9.86 10.41
N GLY A 85 0.35 9.47 11.67
CA GLY A 85 -0.92 9.51 12.40
C GLY A 85 -1.88 8.37 12.07
N LEU A 86 -1.41 7.32 11.40
CA LEU A 86 -2.23 6.15 11.07
C LEU A 86 -2.29 5.18 12.25
N ALA A 87 -3.49 4.65 12.53
CA ALA A 87 -3.67 3.63 13.55
C ALA A 87 -3.13 2.28 13.06
N THR A 88 -2.75 1.38 13.98
CA THR A 88 -2.09 0.11 13.57
C THR A 88 -3.10 -0.84 12.89
N GLU A 89 -4.34 -0.79 13.34
CA GLU A 89 -5.50 -1.53 12.84
C GLU A 89 -5.96 -1.09 11.44
N GLU A 90 -5.59 0.12 11.02
CA GLU A 90 -5.90 0.65 9.69
C GLU A 90 -4.81 0.30 8.66
N VAL A 91 -3.66 -0.21 9.09
CA VAL A 91 -2.47 -0.37 8.25
C VAL A 91 -2.34 -1.81 7.75
N PHE A 92 -2.53 -1.99 6.44
CA PHE A 92 -2.38 -3.28 5.77
C PHE A 92 -1.07 -3.31 4.97
N ILE A 93 -0.02 -3.87 5.56
CA ILE A 93 1.29 -4.02 4.90
C ILE A 93 1.29 -5.31 4.08
N ALA A 94 1.52 -5.18 2.78
CA ALA A 94 1.65 -6.30 1.87
C ALA A 94 2.98 -6.29 1.13
N ARG A 95 3.42 -7.48 0.72
CA ARG A 95 4.52 -7.68 -0.24
C ARG A 95 4.11 -8.60 -1.37
N LEU A 96 4.81 -8.51 -2.50
CA LEU A 96 4.58 -9.44 -3.61
C LEU A 96 5.12 -10.83 -3.30
N THR A 97 4.42 -11.87 -3.77
CA THR A 97 4.78 -13.29 -3.52
C THR A 97 5.89 -13.79 -4.45
N SER A 98 6.00 -13.22 -5.66
CA SER A 98 7.04 -13.57 -6.64
C SER A 98 8.43 -13.39 -6.06
N ALA A 99 9.28 -14.43 -6.17
CA ALA A 99 10.63 -14.44 -5.59
C ALA A 99 11.50 -13.24 -6.04
N ALA A 100 11.33 -12.78 -7.28
CA ALA A 100 12.07 -11.65 -7.84
C ALA A 100 11.59 -10.27 -7.31
N LEU A 101 10.43 -10.22 -6.66
CA LEU A 101 9.76 -9.00 -6.20
C LEU A 101 9.42 -9.01 -4.70
N LYS A 102 9.97 -9.95 -3.93
CA LYS A 102 9.70 -10.10 -2.49
C LYS A 102 10.12 -8.89 -1.64
N ASP A 103 10.99 -8.04 -2.18
CA ASP A 103 11.42 -6.79 -1.57
C ASP A 103 10.43 -5.63 -1.78
N VAL A 104 9.50 -5.77 -2.74
CA VAL A 104 8.48 -4.77 -3.03
C VAL A 104 7.38 -4.86 -1.98
N LYS A 105 7.24 -3.79 -1.19
CA LYS A 105 6.23 -3.62 -0.15
C LYS A 105 5.38 -2.39 -0.41
N ALA A 106 4.14 -2.44 0.03
CA ALA A 106 3.23 -1.31 0.03
C ALA A 106 2.25 -1.40 1.20
N VAL A 107 1.59 -0.29 1.49
CA VAL A 107 0.59 -0.17 2.53
C VAL A 107 -0.72 0.32 1.95
N GLY A 108 -1.79 -0.43 2.18
CA GLY A 108 -3.16 0.06 1.98
C GLY A 108 -3.78 0.45 3.32
N THR A 109 -4.61 1.50 3.34
CA THR A 109 -5.34 1.92 4.56
C THR A 109 -6.85 1.70 4.50
N THR A 110 -7.42 1.51 3.30
CA THR A 110 -8.87 1.29 3.11
C THR A 110 -9.19 -0.12 2.61
N GLY A 111 -8.38 -1.09 3.05
CA GLY A 111 -8.55 -2.52 2.77
C GLY A 111 -7.89 -3.00 1.48
N LYS A 112 -8.28 -4.21 1.01
CA LYS A 112 -7.55 -4.96 -0.03
C LYS A 112 -7.34 -4.20 -1.34
N ARG A 113 -8.35 -3.46 -1.81
CA ARG A 113 -8.28 -2.70 -3.08
C ARG A 113 -7.20 -1.61 -3.01
N SER A 114 -7.14 -0.87 -1.90
CA SER A 114 -6.08 0.11 -1.67
C SER A 114 -4.69 -0.53 -1.64
N THR A 115 -4.56 -1.72 -1.03
CA THR A 115 -3.31 -2.49 -1.01
C THR A 115 -2.85 -2.90 -2.41
N MET A 116 -3.77 -3.38 -3.26
CA MET A 116 -3.44 -3.79 -4.64
C MET A 116 -2.95 -2.61 -5.49
N VAL A 117 -3.61 -1.45 -5.39
CA VAL A 117 -3.18 -0.24 -6.09
C VAL A 117 -1.86 0.26 -5.52
N ALA A 118 -1.67 0.23 -4.20
CA ALA A 118 -0.41 0.62 -3.56
C ALA A 118 0.77 -0.26 -4.02
N LEU A 119 0.57 -1.57 -4.15
CA LEU A 119 1.59 -2.49 -4.68
C LEU A 119 1.93 -2.19 -6.14
N SER A 120 0.92 -1.88 -6.95
CA SER A 120 1.10 -1.47 -8.34
C SER A 120 1.95 -0.20 -8.44
N LEU A 121 1.67 0.79 -7.57
CA LEU A 121 2.48 2.01 -7.45
C LEU A 121 3.89 1.72 -6.94
N ALA A 122 4.07 0.77 -6.03
CA ALA A 122 5.39 0.40 -5.52
C ALA A 122 6.29 -0.14 -6.65
N LEU A 123 5.74 -0.94 -7.57
CA LEU A 123 6.48 -1.41 -8.74
C LEU A 123 6.94 -0.27 -9.64
N LEU A 124 6.06 0.72 -9.88
CA LEU A 124 6.36 1.90 -10.70
C LEU A 124 7.40 2.80 -10.02
N ILE A 125 7.21 3.15 -8.74
CA ILE A 125 8.10 4.01 -7.96
C ILE A 125 9.51 3.41 -7.85
N GLN A 126 9.60 2.08 -7.68
CA GLN A 126 10.88 1.39 -7.57
C GLN A 126 11.53 1.08 -8.93
N GLY A 127 10.91 1.48 -10.04
CA GLY A 127 11.43 1.26 -11.39
C GLY A 127 11.50 -0.23 -11.77
N ARG A 128 10.66 -1.07 -11.16
CA ARG A 128 10.58 -2.50 -11.48
C ARG A 128 9.87 -2.76 -12.81
N ILE A 129 9.03 -1.81 -13.22
CA ILE A 129 8.30 -1.83 -14.47
C ILE A 129 8.36 -0.46 -15.14
N ASP A 130 8.29 -0.45 -16.48
CA ASP A 130 8.27 0.79 -17.26
C ASP A 130 6.92 1.49 -17.12
N ALA A 131 6.94 2.68 -16.54
CA ALA A 131 5.76 3.50 -16.33
C ALA A 131 5.06 3.87 -17.65
N GLN A 132 5.79 4.10 -18.74
CA GLN A 132 5.19 4.46 -20.03
C GLN A 132 4.40 3.29 -20.61
N ARG A 133 4.92 2.07 -20.46
CA ARG A 133 4.22 0.85 -20.86
C ARG A 133 2.92 0.68 -20.07
N VAL A 134 2.96 0.88 -18.75
CA VAL A 134 1.76 0.76 -17.90
C VAL A 134 0.74 1.85 -18.24
N LEU A 135 1.16 3.10 -18.38
CA LEU A 135 0.28 4.21 -18.76
C LEU A 135 -0.43 3.94 -20.09
N LYS A 136 0.27 3.39 -21.09
CA LYS A 136 -0.34 2.99 -22.35
C LYS A 136 -1.42 1.92 -22.15
N LEU A 137 -1.13 0.87 -21.38
CA LEU A 137 -2.11 -0.19 -21.12
C LEU A 137 -3.33 0.33 -20.35
N VAL A 138 -3.11 1.25 -19.41
CA VAL A 138 -4.18 1.92 -18.67
C VAL A 138 -4.99 2.80 -19.60
N HIS A 139 -4.37 3.59 -20.49
CA HIS A 139 -5.07 4.41 -21.50
C HIS A 139 -6.00 3.57 -22.38
N ASP A 140 -5.53 2.41 -22.83
CA ASP A 140 -6.29 1.50 -23.68
C ASP A 140 -7.48 0.87 -22.92
N PHE A 141 -7.41 0.80 -21.59
CA PHE A 141 -8.46 0.28 -20.72
C PHE A 141 -9.46 1.37 -20.30
N ASP A 142 -8.97 2.48 -19.74
CA ASP A 142 -9.73 3.62 -19.23
C ASP A 142 -8.86 4.89 -19.22
N ARG A 143 -9.32 5.94 -19.91
CA ARG A 143 -8.60 7.23 -20.02
C ARG A 143 -8.56 8.00 -18.69
N ASP A 144 -9.63 7.97 -17.91
CA ASP A 144 -9.71 8.72 -16.65
C ASP A 144 -8.77 8.10 -15.61
N MET A 145 -8.60 6.77 -15.68
CA MET A 145 -7.63 6.03 -14.89
C MET A 145 -6.18 6.40 -15.25
N GLU A 146 -5.89 6.65 -16.54
CA GLU A 146 -4.56 7.08 -16.97
C GLU A 146 -4.19 8.44 -16.36
N ASP A 147 -5.09 9.43 -16.46
CA ASP A 147 -4.84 10.77 -15.94
C ASP A 147 -4.68 10.77 -14.42
N SER A 148 -5.49 9.97 -13.72
CA SER A 148 -5.36 9.74 -12.28
C SER A 148 -4.04 9.08 -11.92
N LEU A 149 -3.56 8.12 -12.72
CA LEU A 149 -2.29 7.43 -12.49
C LEU A 149 -1.10 8.35 -12.76
N ARG A 150 -1.16 9.17 -13.82
CA ARG A 150 -0.17 10.22 -14.08
C ARG A 150 -0.10 11.19 -12.91
N MET A 151 -1.24 11.61 -12.38
CA MET A 151 -1.29 12.49 -11.21
C MET A 151 -0.59 11.83 -10.02
N LEU A 152 -0.91 10.57 -9.70
CA LEU A 152 -0.27 9.80 -8.62
C LEU A 152 1.25 9.72 -8.79
N LEU A 153 1.74 9.45 -10.00
CA LEU A 153 3.18 9.32 -10.27
C LEU A 153 3.94 10.65 -10.16
N GLN A 154 3.25 11.79 -10.22
CA GLN A 154 3.85 13.12 -10.04
C GLN A 154 3.92 13.55 -8.56
N LEU A 155 3.11 12.96 -7.66
CA LEU A 155 3.07 13.30 -6.23
C LEU A 155 4.37 13.02 -5.44
N PRO A 156 5.13 11.93 -5.68
CA PRO A 156 6.32 11.59 -4.90
C PRO A 156 7.38 12.69 -4.91
N ASN A 157 7.49 13.46 -6.00
CA ASN A 157 8.51 14.51 -6.13
C ASN A 157 8.18 15.80 -5.36
N LYS A 158 6.92 16.04 -5.01
CA LYS A 158 6.52 17.27 -4.30
C LYS A 158 6.56 17.12 -2.78
N ARG A 159 6.36 15.91 -2.23
CA ARG A 159 6.26 15.66 -0.78
C ARG A 159 7.46 14.96 -0.15
N ALA A 160 8.42 14.42 -0.92
CA ALA A 160 9.66 13.84 -0.38
C ALA A 160 10.57 14.86 0.38
N ARG A 161 10.18 16.14 0.42
CA ARG A 161 10.78 17.18 1.28
C ARG A 161 10.16 17.31 2.66
N CYS A 162 9.20 16.45 3.04
CA CYS A 162 8.92 16.24 4.45
C CYS A 162 10.04 15.40 5.06
N SER A 163 11.23 16.01 5.17
CA SER A 163 12.17 15.67 6.22
C SER A 163 11.42 15.84 7.52
N ILE A 164 10.82 14.75 8.01
CA ILE A 164 10.43 14.64 9.40
C ILE A 164 11.75 14.84 10.14
N ALA A 165 11.94 16.06 10.64
CA ALA A 165 12.99 16.36 11.60
C ALA A 165 12.88 15.25 12.64
N GLN A 166 13.91 14.41 12.73
CA GLN A 166 13.93 13.40 13.76
C GLN A 166 13.70 14.14 15.08
N PRO A 167 12.67 13.82 15.88
CA PRO A 167 12.64 14.32 17.23
C PRO A 167 13.98 13.93 17.85
N PRO A 168 14.69 14.86 18.51
CA PRO A 168 16.00 14.57 19.08
C PRO A 168 15.85 13.30 19.93
N LEU A 169 16.66 12.28 19.61
CA LEU A 169 16.73 11.07 20.41
C LEU A 169 16.87 11.52 21.87
N PRO A 170 16.08 10.96 22.81
CA PRO A 170 16.26 11.27 24.22
C PRO A 170 17.72 11.00 24.53
N ALA A 171 18.42 12.04 24.99
CA ALA A 171 19.83 11.97 25.32
C ALA A 171 20.02 10.78 26.25
N HIS A 172 20.64 9.72 25.75
CA HIS A 172 21.13 8.64 26.59
C HIS A 172 22.15 9.31 27.52
N SER A 173 21.74 9.56 28.75
CA SER A 173 22.61 9.92 29.85
C SER A 173 23.66 8.83 29.96
N GLU A 174 24.87 9.15 29.48
CA GLU A 174 26.08 8.35 29.61
C GLU A 174 26.40 8.19 31.10
N GLY A 175 25.84 7.14 31.69
CA GLY A 175 26.14 6.67 33.03
C GLY A 175 27.18 5.56 33.00
N GLY A 176 28.45 5.93 32.79
CA GLY A 176 29.61 5.29 33.42
C GLY A 176 30.10 3.91 32.90
N PRO A 177 31.44 3.70 32.86
CA PRO A 177 32.04 2.44 32.47
C PRO A 177 32.07 1.45 33.64
N SER A 178 31.54 0.24 33.44
CA SER A 178 31.91 -0.90 34.29
C SER A 178 32.59 -1.96 33.42
N SER A 179 33.91 -2.01 33.59
CA SER A 179 34.84 -2.95 33.00
C SER A 179 34.51 -4.39 33.42
N GLY A 180 33.80 -5.11 32.56
CA GLY A 180 33.61 -6.56 32.66
C GLY A 180 34.38 -7.28 31.57
N SER A 181 35.59 -7.70 31.88
CA SER A 181 36.46 -8.53 31.04
C SER A 181 35.78 -9.88 30.71
N TRP A 182 35.29 -10.04 29.46
CA TRP A 182 34.90 -11.34 28.93
C TRP A 182 36.09 -12.00 28.22
N ARG A 183 36.69 -12.98 28.89
CA ARG A 183 37.69 -13.88 28.29
C ARG A 183 37.03 -14.71 27.18
N ARG A 184 37.64 -14.70 25.99
CA ARG A 184 37.40 -15.67 24.91
C ARG A 184 37.80 -17.08 25.37
N PRO A 185 36.94 -18.10 25.24
CA PRO A 185 37.41 -19.46 25.08
C PRO A 185 37.77 -19.69 23.62
N SER A 186 39.04 -20.01 23.36
CA SER A 186 39.44 -20.68 22.12
C SER A 186 38.94 -22.11 22.20
N ARG A 187 38.05 -22.53 21.29
CA ARG A 187 37.85 -23.96 21.03
C ARG A 187 37.69 -24.20 19.55
N SER A 188 38.78 -24.68 18.98
CA SER A 188 38.82 -25.45 17.75
C SER A 188 38.01 -26.73 17.93
N GLU A 189 36.97 -26.93 17.13
CA GLU A 189 36.34 -28.25 16.98
C GLU A 189 36.04 -28.51 15.51
N SER A 190 36.87 -29.39 14.95
CA SER A 190 36.82 -29.92 13.60
C SER A 190 35.74 -31.00 13.52
N TRP A 191 34.69 -30.74 12.76
CA TRP A 191 33.71 -31.77 12.43
C TRP A 191 34.05 -32.41 11.08
N ARG A 192 34.56 -33.64 11.14
CA ARG A 192 34.65 -34.57 10.01
C ARG A 192 33.25 -34.95 9.55
N ARG A 193 32.98 -34.89 8.25
CA ARG A 193 31.81 -35.51 7.62
C ARG A 193 32.08 -37.01 7.37
N PRO A 194 31.14 -37.92 7.66
CA PRO A 194 31.15 -39.24 7.05
C PRO A 194 30.50 -39.18 5.66
N SER A 195 31.23 -39.69 4.67
CA SER A 195 30.70 -40.13 3.38
C SER A 195 29.75 -41.31 3.57
N ARG A 196 28.58 -41.29 2.94
CA ARG A 196 27.80 -42.50 2.68
C ARG A 196 27.65 -42.69 1.18
N SER A 197 28.02 -43.89 0.78
CA SER A 197 27.81 -44.56 -0.50
C SER A 197 26.34 -44.81 -0.79
#